data_AF-A0A9E6BRC3-F1
#
_entry.id   AF-A0A9E6BRC3-F1
#
_cell.length_a   1.000
_cell.length_b   1.000
_cell.length_c   1.000
_cell.angle_alpha   90.00
_cell.angle_beta   90.00
_cell.angle_gamma   90.00
#
_symmetry.space_group_name_H-M   'P 1'
#
loop_
_entity.id
_entity.type
_entity.pdbx_description
1 polymer ?
#
loop_
_entity_poly.entity_id
_entity_poly.type
_entity_poly.pdbx_seq_one_letter_code
_entity_poly.pdbx_strand_id
1 'polypeptide(L)' 'MERALVSTIVSILALAAVAFGREPFVLVGLVHDDEALNRPHDVEVQGRLAFVPGKGGSLAIIDVSDVTRPRVLSSLVGL' A
#
# COMPACT_ATOMS: atom_id res chain seq x y z
N MET A 1 13.60 -12.95 16.38
CA MET A 1 14.12 -12.65 15.03
C MET A 1 13.07 -11.79 14.35
N GLU A 2 13.00 -10.51 14.71
CA GLU A 2 11.71 -9.75 14.74
C GLU A 2 11.87 -8.29 14.28
N ARG A 3 12.74 -8.04 13.29
CA ARG A 3 13.10 -6.65 12.89
C ARG A 3 12.96 -6.34 11.40
N ALA A 4 12.42 -7.24 10.59
CA ALA A 4 12.36 -7.01 9.13
C ALA A 4 11.01 -6.47 8.64
N LEU A 5 9.89 -6.65 9.37
CA LEU A 5 8.56 -6.37 8.83
C LEU A 5 8.15 -4.89 8.88
N VAL A 6 8.63 -4.14 9.88
CA VAL A 6 8.38 -2.68 9.98
C VAL A 6 9.23 -1.89 8.98
N SER A 7 10.27 -2.49 8.41
CA SER A 7 11.19 -1.80 7.49
C SER A 7 10.62 -1.63 6.08
N THR A 8 9.77 -2.52 5.56
CA THR A 8 9.37 -2.44 4.14
C THR A 8 8.35 -1.32 3.85
N ILE A 9 7.47 -1.00 4.81
CA ILE A 9 6.57 0.17 4.68
C ILE A 9 7.35 1.49 4.79
N VAL A 10 8.48 1.50 5.51
CA VAL A 10 9.31 2.69 5.69
C VAL A 10 10.41 2.83 4.62
N SER A 11 10.88 1.74 3.99
CA SER A 11 12.00 1.79 3.05
C SER A 11 11.68 2.47 1.72
N ILE A 12 10.42 2.44 1.25
CA ILE A 12 10.00 3.23 0.08
C ILE A 12 9.82 4.71 0.47
N LEU A 13 9.35 4.99 1.70
CA LEU A 13 9.22 6.35 2.20
C LEU A 13 10.56 7.03 2.51
N ALA A 14 11.58 6.28 2.91
CA ALA A 14 12.88 6.84 3.29
C ALA A 14 13.74 7.26 2.08
N LEU A 15 13.61 6.59 0.94
CA LEU A 15 14.40 6.92 -0.26
C LEU A 15 13.78 8.08 -1.05
N ALA A 16 12.45 8.24 -1.02
CA ALA A 16 11.76 9.37 -1.67
C ALA A 16 11.87 10.69 -0.86
N ALA A 17 12.07 10.62 0.46
CA ALA A 17 12.12 11.78 1.35
C ALA A 17 13.35 12.70 1.14
N VAL A 18 14.38 12.26 0.41
CA VAL A 18 15.61 13.05 0.24
C VAL A 18 15.58 13.99 -0.98
N ALA A 19 14.60 13.86 -1.90
CA ALA A 19 14.75 14.44 -3.24
C ALA A 19 13.71 15.49 -3.70
N PHE A 20 12.61 15.79 -2.99
CA PHE A 20 11.61 16.73 -3.50
C PHE A 20 11.20 17.79 -2.48
N GLY A 21 11.14 19.04 -2.96
CA GLY A 21 11.08 20.27 -2.17
C GLY A 21 10.05 20.30 -1.03
N ARG A 22 10.57 20.56 0.18
CA ARG A 22 10.04 21.36 1.30
C ARG A 22 8.60 21.19 1.81
N GLU A 23 7.77 20.33 1.24
CA GLU A 23 6.46 20.01 1.80
C GLU A 23 6.53 18.66 2.54
N PRO A 24 6.12 18.60 3.83
CA PRO A 24 6.03 17.32 4.52
C PRO A 24 5.03 16.43 3.77
N PHE A 25 5.37 15.17 3.58
CA PHE A 25 4.38 14.18 3.16
C PHE A 25 3.29 14.13 4.23
N VAL A 26 2.04 14.29 3.83
CA VAL A 26 0.87 14.17 4.72
C VAL A 26 0.25 12.80 4.47
N LEU A 27 0.16 11.98 5.52
CA LEU A 27 -0.61 10.75 5.48
C LEU A 27 -2.11 11.12 5.45
N VAL A 28 -2.74 10.98 4.27
CA VAL A 28 -4.15 11.34 4.08
C VAL A 28 -5.12 10.16 4.25
N GLY A 29 -4.63 8.93 4.08
CA GLY A 29 -5.43 7.71 4.17
C GLY A 29 -4.58 6.48 4.46
N LEU A 30 -5.20 5.45 5.04
CA LEU A 30 -4.58 4.18 5.38
C LEU A 30 -5.56 3.05 5.05
N VAL A 31 -5.04 1.99 4.43
CA VAL A 31 -5.76 0.71 4.33
C VAL A 31 -5.02 -0.31 5.17
N HIS A 32 -5.73 -0.96 6.08
CA HIS A 32 -5.23 -2.10 6.83
C HIS A 32 -6.19 -3.28 6.61
N ASP A 33 -5.68 -4.32 5.97
CA ASP A 33 -6.35 -5.61 5.82
C ASP A 33 -5.26 -6.68 5.62
N ASP A 34 -5.03 -7.50 6.65
CA ASP A 34 -3.91 -8.45 6.66
C ASP A 34 -4.10 -9.61 5.67
N GLU A 35 -5.35 -9.95 5.34
CA GLU A 35 -5.68 -11.05 4.43
C GLU A 35 -5.67 -10.56 2.98
N ALA A 36 -6.31 -9.43 2.69
CA ALA A 36 -6.34 -8.87 1.35
C ALA A 36 -4.96 -8.40 0.88
N LEU A 37 -4.19 -7.73 1.74
CA LEU A 37 -2.87 -7.19 1.38
C LEU A 37 -1.75 -8.21 1.52
N ASN A 38 -1.91 -9.20 2.42
CA ASN A 38 -0.95 -10.24 2.78
C ASN A 38 0.48 -10.05 2.23
N ARG A 39 1.27 -9.25 2.96
CA ARG A 39 2.62 -8.83 2.59
C ARG A 39 2.65 -8.06 1.26
N PRO A 40 2.05 -6.86 1.21
CA PRO A 40 1.94 -6.08 -0.03
C PRO A 40 3.33 -5.79 -0.60
N HIS A 41 3.49 -5.97 -1.91
CA HIS A 41 4.77 -5.87 -2.59
C HIS A 41 4.91 -4.62 -3.45
N ASP A 42 3.83 -4.24 -4.13
CA ASP A 42 3.82 -3.15 -5.11
C ASP A 42 2.40 -2.56 -5.23
N VAL A 43 2.27 -1.45 -5.95
CA VAL A 43 0.98 -0.80 -6.22
C VAL A 43 0.96 -0.26 -7.65
N GLU A 44 -0.04 -0.68 -8.44
CA GLU A 44 -0.36 -0.07 -9.74
C GLU A 44 -1.68 0.69 -9.64
N VAL A 45 -1.73 1.95 -10.08
CA VAL A 45 -2.93 2.78 -10.03
C VAL A 45 -3.45 3.03 -11.44
N GLN A 46 -4.69 2.62 -11.71
CA GLN A 46 -5.39 2.89 -12.97
C GLN A 46 -6.72 3.60 -12.70
N GLY A 47 -6.78 4.89 -13.05
CA GLY A 47 -7.93 5.73 -12.77
C GLY A 47 -8.18 5.86 -11.26
N ARG A 48 -9.33 5.34 -10.80
CA ARG A 48 -9.73 5.35 -9.38
C ARG A 48 -9.41 4.07 -8.61
N LEU A 49 -8.70 3.12 -9.24
CA LEU A 49 -8.40 1.82 -8.65
C LEU A 49 -6.91 1.66 -8.43
N ALA A 50 -6.53 1.14 -7.26
CA ALA A 50 -5.19 0.65 -6.97
C ALA A 50 -5.20 -0.88 -6.90
N PHE A 51 -4.22 -1.51 -7.55
CA PHE A 51 -4.02 -2.95 -7.58
C PHE A 51 -2.77 -3.28 -6.79
N VAL A 52 -2.91 -4.07 -5.73
CA VAL A 52 -1.85 -4.32 -4.74
C VAL A 52 -1.59 -5.82 -4.65
N PRO A 53 -0.57 -6.37 -5.34
CA PRO A 53 -0.15 -7.75 -5.17
C PRO A 53 0.54 -7.96 -3.82
N GLY A 54 0.15 -9.03 -3.12
CA GLY A 54 0.74 -9.51 -1.89
C GLY A 54 1.68 -10.69 -2.12
N LYS A 55 2.89 -10.62 -1.55
CA LYS A 55 3.86 -11.73 -1.53
C LYS A 55 3.36 -12.98 -0.80
N GLY A 56 2.28 -12.87 -0.03
CA GLY A 56 1.61 -14.01 0.60
C GLY A 56 0.59 -14.72 -0.29
N GLY A 57 0.57 -14.45 -1.60
CA GLY A 57 -0.39 -15.05 -2.52
C GLY A 57 -1.73 -14.32 -2.52
N SER A 58 -1.71 -12.98 -2.56
CA SER A 58 -2.92 -12.17 -2.64
C SER A 58 -2.86 -11.10 -3.72
N LEU A 59 -4.03 -10.60 -4.11
CA LEU A 59 -4.20 -9.39 -4.92
C LEU A 59 -5.40 -8.61 -4.38
N ALA A 60 -5.17 -7.37 -3.94
CA ALA A 60 -6.24 -6.48 -3.53
C ALA A 60 -6.56 -5.45 -4.63
N ILE A 61 -7.85 -5.17 -4.82
CA ILE A 61 -8.35 -4.06 -5.64
C ILE A 61 -8.96 -3.04 -4.70
N ILE A 62 -8.44 -1.82 -4.72
CA ILE A 62 -8.78 -0.76 -3.77
C ILE A 62 -9.34 0.44 -4.54
N ASP A 63 -10.50 0.94 -4.13
CA ASP A 63 -11.01 2.24 -4.57
C ASP A 63 -10.26 3.36 -3.85
N VAL A 64 -9.66 4.24 -4.65
CA VAL A 64 -8.91 5.42 -4.20
C VAL A 64 -9.52 6.73 -4.72
N SER A 65 -10.80 6.71 -5.12
CA SER A 65 -11.53 7.91 -5.56
C SER A 65 -11.62 8.99 -4.48
N ASP A 66 -11.84 8.59 -3.22
CA ASP A 66 -11.64 9.44 -2.04
C ASP A 66 -10.34 9.01 -1.34
N VAL A 67 -9.26 9.78 -1.58
CA VAL A 67 -7.93 9.49 -1.04
C VAL A 67 -7.86 9.55 0.50
N THR A 68 -8.85 10.17 1.14
CA THR A 68 -8.93 10.21 2.62
C THR A 68 -9.62 8.98 3.20
N ARG A 69 -10.32 8.22 2.35
CA ARG A 69 -11.11 7.04 2.75
C ARG A 69 -11.01 5.91 1.71
N PRO A 70 -9.78 5.42 1.41
CA PRO A 70 -9.60 4.32 0.48
C PRO A 70 -10.34 3.06 0.98
N ARG A 71 -10.85 2.24 0.05
CA ARG A 71 -11.65 1.05 0.38
C ARG A 71 -11.22 -0.15 -0.43
N VAL A 72 -10.95 -1.27 0.23
CA VAL A 72 -10.81 -2.55 -0.46
C VAL A 72 -12.18 -2.91 -1.07
N LEU A 73 -12.23 -3.05 -2.40
CA LEU A 73 -13.42 -3.46 -3.13
C LEU A 73 -13.51 -4.98 -3.24
N SER A 74 -12.37 -5.62 -3.53
CA SER A 74 -12.26 -7.07 -3.61
C SER A 74 -10.82 -7.51 -3.37
N SER A 75 -10.68 -8.79 -3.05
CA SER A 75 -9.39 -9.46 -2.96
C SER A 75 -9.48 -10.87 -3.53
N LEU A 76 -8.35 -11.35 -4.04
CA LEU A 76 -8.11 -12.76 -4.31
C LEU A 76 -7.00 -13.23 -3.39
N VAL A 77 -7.20 -14.35 -2.71
CA VAL A 77 -6.28 -14.93 -1.73
C VAL A 77 -6.02 -16.39 -2.06
N GLY A 78 -4.80 -16.86 -1.79
CA GLY A 78 -4.37 -18.23 -2.13
C GLY A 78 -3.88 -18.40 -3.56
N LEU A 79 -3.29 -17.35 -4.15
CA LEU A 79 -2.59 -17.38 -5.44
C LEU A 79 -1.27 -18.15 -5.39
#